data_AF-A0A4Y1Z9U4-F1
#
_entry.id   AF-A0A4Y1Z9U4-F1
#
_cell.length_a   1.000
_cell.length_b   1.000
_cell.length_c   1.000
_cell.angle_alpha   90.00
_cell.angle_beta   90.00
_cell.angle_gamma   90.00
#
_symmetry.space_group_name_H-M   'P 1'
#
loop_
_entity.id
_entity.type
_entity.pdbx_description
1 polymer ?
#
loop_
_entity_poly.entity_id
_entity_poly.type
_entity_poly.pdbx_seq_one_letter_code
_entity_poly.pdbx_strand_id
1 'polypeptide(L)'
;MSLSIGTEQIAVKSLSSFLRCMDQDDACRKAAKSYMQKLQAQDADRNGQAWNDEAYRAWINRFGTPEEAAAKIKRDPIGRLGGLADYLTDCNDQCVINLLGSHAGKALALSLLGANVTVVDISAENAAYAGKTAEALGVSLNYIVSDVLKLPIAEHKGRYDKVFMELGILHYFIDLEPLADLIEQLLKPGGTFIIQEFHPVSTKLVTTRGKRQIVFGNYFDQSLHTRSVAFTKHLDPSHQSEEREERTVYLREWTLGEIVTTFAQAGLIVSRLDEQPNMKINDIGLPKLFTLVCVKPGGTKQIQRKC
;
A
#
# COMPACT_ATOMS: atom_id res chain seq x y z
N MET A 1 9.66 5.59 -25.38
CA MET A 1 10.56 6.06 -24.30
C MET A 1 11.98 5.62 -24.66
N SER A 2 13.02 6.33 -24.23
CA SER A 2 14.41 5.87 -24.33
C SER A 2 15.00 5.64 -22.93
N LEU A 3 15.84 4.63 -22.79
CA LEU A 3 16.61 4.36 -21.58
C LEU A 3 18.09 4.55 -21.85
N SER A 4 18.78 5.18 -20.90
CA SER A 4 20.24 5.31 -20.94
C SER A 4 20.91 4.06 -20.38
N ILE A 5 21.83 3.46 -21.13
CA ILE A 5 22.72 2.38 -20.66
C ILE A 5 24.15 2.80 -20.95
N GLY A 6 24.90 3.20 -19.91
CA GLY A 6 26.19 3.87 -20.11
C GLY A 6 26.02 5.14 -20.94
N THR A 7 26.67 5.19 -22.11
CA THR A 7 26.57 6.30 -23.07
C THR A 7 25.52 6.09 -24.15
N GLU A 8 24.89 4.91 -24.21
CA GLU A 8 23.94 4.56 -25.27
C GLU A 8 22.49 4.85 -24.88
N GLN A 9 21.67 5.20 -25.87
CA GLN A 9 20.21 5.37 -25.73
C GLN A 9 19.50 4.21 -26.45
N ILE A 10 18.70 3.45 -25.72
CA ILE A 10 17.93 2.35 -26.28
C ILE A 10 16.47 2.73 -26.35
N ALA A 11 15.87 2.56 -27.53
CA ALA A 11 14.43 2.73 -27.73
C ALA A 11 13.66 1.59 -27.06
N VAL A 12 12.74 1.95 -26.16
CA VAL A 12 11.96 1.01 -25.37
C VAL A 12 10.49 1.10 -25.74
N LYS A 13 9.91 -0.05 -26.12
CA LYS A 13 8.48 -0.19 -26.42
C LYS A 13 7.62 0.03 -25.17
N SER A 14 7.97 -0.64 -24.07
CA SER A 14 7.44 -0.37 -22.72
C SER A 14 8.39 -0.93 -21.66
N LEU A 15 8.41 -0.33 -20.46
CA LEU A 15 9.19 -0.83 -19.32
C LEU A 15 8.81 -2.29 -19.00
N SER A 16 7.52 -2.60 -19.04
CA SER A 16 6.99 -3.94 -18.80
C SER A 16 7.36 -4.99 -19.85
N SER A 17 7.77 -4.59 -21.06
CA SER A 17 8.28 -5.52 -22.08
C SER A 17 9.66 -6.03 -21.70
N PHE A 18 10.52 -5.16 -21.17
CA PHE A 18 11.90 -5.52 -20.78
C PHE A 18 11.87 -6.43 -19.54
N LEU A 19 11.01 -6.14 -18.56
CA LEU A 19 10.85 -6.98 -17.36
C LEU A 19 10.35 -8.41 -17.65
N ARG A 20 9.69 -8.65 -18.78
CA ARG A 20 9.15 -9.98 -19.13
C ARG A 20 10.07 -10.77 -20.05
N CYS A 21 10.71 -10.10 -21.01
CA CYS A 21 11.41 -10.78 -22.08
C CYS A 21 12.92 -10.92 -21.83
N MET A 22 13.47 -10.26 -20.82
CA MET A 22 14.91 -10.22 -20.56
C MET A 22 15.26 -10.88 -19.23
N ASP A 23 16.38 -11.58 -19.24
CA ASP A 23 16.96 -12.24 -18.07
C ASP A 23 17.26 -11.24 -16.95
N GLN A 24 17.29 -11.73 -15.70
CA GLN A 24 17.54 -10.89 -14.52
C GLN A 24 18.86 -10.11 -14.62
N ASP A 25 19.87 -10.71 -15.24
CA ASP A 25 21.19 -10.12 -15.38
C ASP A 25 21.37 -9.16 -16.56
N ASP A 26 20.37 -9.07 -17.45
CA ASP A 26 20.41 -8.24 -18.64
C ASP A 26 20.57 -6.75 -18.29
N ALA A 27 21.49 -6.08 -18.99
CA ALA A 27 21.82 -4.68 -18.76
C ALA A 27 20.63 -3.75 -19.01
N CYS A 28 19.78 -4.06 -19.99
CA CYS A 28 18.59 -3.27 -20.30
C CYS A 28 17.50 -3.45 -19.25
N ARG A 29 17.33 -4.68 -18.73
CA ARG A 29 16.44 -4.92 -17.59
C ARG A 29 16.88 -4.12 -16.36
N LYS A 30 18.18 -4.16 -16.05
CA LYS A 30 18.79 -3.40 -14.93
C LYS A 30 18.58 -1.90 -15.11
N ALA A 31 18.82 -1.35 -16.31
CA ALA A 31 18.59 0.06 -16.61
C ALA A 31 17.10 0.46 -16.47
N ALA A 32 16.17 -0.38 -16.92
CA ALA A 32 14.73 -0.15 -16.77
C ALA A 32 14.33 -0.12 -15.28
N LYS A 33 14.82 -1.06 -14.47
CA LYS A 33 14.62 -1.06 -13.01
C LYS A 33 15.16 0.20 -12.36
N SER A 34 16.40 0.61 -12.68
CA SER A 34 16.98 1.85 -12.15
C SER A 34 16.19 3.09 -12.54
N TYR A 35 15.64 3.15 -13.76
CA TYR A 35 14.78 4.26 -14.18
C TYR A 35 13.46 4.29 -13.39
N MET A 36 12.78 3.15 -13.24
CA MET A 36 11.56 3.06 -12.44
C MET A 36 11.78 3.43 -10.97
N GLN A 37 12.91 3.02 -10.39
CA GLN A 37 13.29 3.40 -9.01
C GLN A 37 13.48 4.91 -8.87
N LYS A 38 14.10 5.57 -9.85
CA LYS A 38 14.25 7.03 -9.85
C LYS A 38 12.89 7.74 -9.93
N LEU A 39 12.01 7.27 -10.81
CA LEU A 39 10.64 7.81 -10.90
C LEU A 39 9.87 7.59 -9.59
N GLN A 40 9.98 6.39 -9.01
CA GLN A 40 9.30 6.05 -7.75
C GLN A 40 9.73 6.98 -6.61
N ALA A 41 11.03 7.27 -6.49
CA ALA A 41 11.55 8.15 -5.46
C ALA A 41 11.04 9.60 -5.63
N GLN A 42 10.98 10.09 -6.87
CA GLN A 42 10.44 11.43 -7.17
C GLN A 42 8.95 11.53 -6.83
N ASP A 43 8.17 10.50 -7.16
CA ASP A 43 6.75 10.45 -6.82
C ASP A 43 6.51 10.34 -5.32
N ALA A 44 7.34 9.58 -4.60
CA ALA A 44 7.27 9.51 -3.14
C ALA A 44 7.48 10.89 -2.51
N ASP A 45 8.50 11.64 -2.93
CA ASP A 45 8.77 12.98 -2.40
C ASP A 45 7.60 13.95 -2.68
N ARG A 46 7.01 13.89 -3.89
CA ARG A 46 5.84 14.71 -4.28
C ARG A 46 4.57 14.32 -3.52
N ASN A 47 4.30 13.03 -3.38
CA ASN A 47 3.16 12.52 -2.62
C ASN A 47 3.30 12.88 -1.14
N GLY A 48 4.50 12.76 -0.58
CA GLY A 48 4.80 13.13 0.81
C GLY A 48 4.53 14.60 1.10
N GLN A 49 4.90 15.51 0.19
CA GLN A 49 4.55 16.93 0.31
C GLN A 49 3.03 17.12 0.35
N ALA A 50 2.30 16.56 -0.61
CA ALA A 50 0.85 16.76 -0.68
C ALA A 50 0.08 16.16 0.50
N TRP A 51 0.52 15.02 1.05
CA TRP A 51 -0.08 14.42 2.24
C TRP A 51 0.32 15.13 3.54
N ASN A 52 1.26 16.08 3.52
CA ASN A 52 1.61 16.91 4.67
C ASN A 52 0.95 18.29 4.66
N ASP A 53 0.21 18.65 3.62
CA ASP A 53 -0.41 19.97 3.51
C ASP A 53 -1.78 20.03 4.23
N GLU A 54 -2.60 18.98 4.18
CA GLU A 54 -3.99 19.02 4.70
C GLU A 54 -4.53 17.71 5.30
N ALA A 55 -3.72 16.66 5.40
CA ALA A 55 -4.19 15.35 5.84
C ALA A 55 -4.80 15.40 7.25
N TYR A 56 -4.20 16.15 8.19
CA TYR A 56 -4.74 16.27 9.55
C TYR A 56 -6.17 16.85 9.53
N ARG A 57 -6.36 17.95 8.79
CA ARG A 57 -7.67 18.60 8.65
C ARG A 57 -8.68 17.68 7.97
N ALA A 58 -8.26 16.93 6.95
CA ALA A 58 -9.11 15.94 6.29
C ALA A 58 -9.61 14.85 7.26
N TRP A 59 -8.75 14.40 8.18
CA TRP A 59 -9.14 13.43 9.20
C TRP A 59 -10.06 14.00 10.27
N ILE A 60 -9.86 15.24 10.68
CA ILE A 60 -10.82 15.95 11.53
C ILE A 60 -12.20 15.98 10.87
N ASN A 61 -12.27 16.40 9.60
CA ASN A 61 -13.54 16.49 8.88
C ASN A 61 -14.23 15.13 8.70
N ARG A 62 -13.45 14.05 8.51
CA ARG A 62 -13.99 12.71 8.23
C ARG A 62 -14.32 11.92 9.50
N PHE A 63 -13.47 12.00 10.52
CA PHE A 63 -13.53 11.13 11.70
C PHE A 63 -13.80 11.87 13.00
N GLY A 64 -13.70 13.21 13.00
CA GLY A 64 -13.81 14.05 14.19
C GLY A 64 -12.46 14.33 14.83
N THR A 65 -12.48 14.96 16.00
CA THR A 65 -11.26 15.16 16.80
C THR A 65 -10.60 13.83 17.17
N PRO A 66 -9.31 13.80 17.52
CA PRO A 66 -8.65 12.57 17.97
C PRO A 66 -9.40 11.85 19.11
N GLU A 67 -10.02 12.60 20.02
CA GLU A 67 -10.82 12.07 21.13
C GLU A 67 -12.12 11.43 20.63
N GLU A 68 -12.80 12.06 19.67
CA GLU A 68 -14.01 11.49 19.05
C GLU A 68 -13.69 10.24 18.24
N ALA A 69 -12.58 10.24 17.51
CA ALA A 69 -12.10 9.06 16.78
C ALA A 69 -11.72 7.93 17.74
N ALA A 70 -10.98 8.24 18.82
CA ALA A 70 -10.65 7.32 19.88
C ALA A 70 -11.91 6.69 20.51
N ALA A 71 -12.91 7.49 20.86
CA ALA A 71 -14.16 7.00 21.42
C ALA A 71 -14.89 6.02 20.47
N LYS A 72 -14.89 6.32 19.16
CA LYS A 72 -15.48 5.44 18.14
C LYS A 72 -14.72 4.12 18.02
N ILE A 73 -13.39 4.16 17.99
CA ILE A 73 -12.54 2.95 17.92
C ILE A 73 -12.71 2.10 19.19
N LYS A 74 -12.72 2.72 20.37
CA LYS A 74 -12.89 2.03 21.66
C LYS A 74 -14.23 1.31 21.78
N ARG A 75 -15.29 1.90 21.22
CA ARG A 75 -16.64 1.32 21.26
C ARG A 75 -16.76 0.02 20.47
N ASP A 76 -16.05 -0.08 19.34
CA ASP A 76 -16.12 -1.24 18.45
C ASP A 76 -14.79 -1.43 17.68
N PRO A 77 -13.75 -1.96 18.35
CA PRO A 77 -12.44 -2.15 17.72
C PRO A 77 -12.48 -3.18 16.60
N ILE A 78 -13.28 -4.25 16.73
CA ILE A 78 -13.43 -5.27 15.69
C ILE A 78 -14.12 -4.68 14.45
N GLY A 79 -15.23 -3.94 14.64
CA GLY A 79 -15.91 -3.26 13.54
C GLY A 79 -15.03 -2.23 12.84
N ARG A 80 -14.05 -1.62 13.55
CA ARG A 80 -13.07 -0.72 12.93
C ARG A 80 -12.14 -1.43 11.94
N LEU A 81 -11.84 -2.72 12.15
CA LEU A 81 -11.07 -3.53 11.19
C LEU A 81 -11.89 -3.83 9.92
N GLY A 82 -13.22 -3.84 10.03
CA GLY A 82 -14.13 -4.13 8.91
C GLY A 82 -13.84 -5.50 8.32
N GLY A 83 -13.74 -5.59 6.99
CA GLY A 83 -13.44 -6.85 6.29
C GLY A 83 -12.05 -7.43 6.59
N LEU A 84 -11.18 -6.73 7.34
CA LEU A 84 -9.90 -7.28 7.81
C LEU A 84 -10.01 -8.02 9.16
N ALA A 85 -11.14 -7.93 9.85
CA ALA A 85 -11.34 -8.57 11.15
C ALA A 85 -11.02 -10.08 11.09
N ASP A 86 -11.56 -10.79 10.09
CA ASP A 86 -11.39 -12.23 9.90
C ASP A 86 -9.93 -12.70 9.72
N TYR A 87 -9.01 -11.75 9.48
CA TYR A 87 -7.61 -12.03 9.18
C TYR A 87 -6.65 -11.53 10.27
N LEU A 88 -7.08 -10.53 11.06
CA LEU A 88 -6.23 -9.78 11.97
C LEU A 88 -6.60 -9.93 13.46
N THR A 89 -7.78 -10.45 13.82
CA THR A 89 -8.24 -10.44 15.23
C THR A 89 -7.45 -11.35 16.17
N ASP A 90 -6.80 -12.40 15.65
CA ASP A 90 -5.86 -13.21 16.44
C ASP A 90 -4.48 -12.54 16.46
N CYS A 91 -4.35 -11.51 17.30
CA CYS A 91 -3.17 -10.64 17.36
C CYS A 91 -2.68 -10.30 18.78
N ASN A 92 -3.23 -10.91 19.83
CA ASN A 92 -2.82 -10.61 21.20
C ASN A 92 -1.32 -10.92 21.39
N ASP A 93 -0.59 -9.96 21.95
CA ASP A 93 0.88 -9.97 22.13
C ASP A 93 1.71 -10.09 20.85
N GLN A 94 1.10 -10.09 19.66
CA GLN A 94 1.81 -10.19 18.39
C GLN A 94 2.40 -8.84 17.94
N CYS A 95 3.57 -8.89 17.30
CA CYS A 95 4.15 -7.73 16.63
C CYS A 95 3.50 -7.56 15.25
N VAL A 96 2.77 -6.46 15.06
CA VAL A 96 2.07 -6.16 13.82
C VAL A 96 2.57 -4.86 13.21
N ILE A 97 2.81 -4.83 11.90
CA ILE A 97 3.14 -3.59 11.18
C ILE A 97 2.11 -3.27 10.09
N ASN A 98 1.64 -2.02 10.09
CA ASN A 98 0.77 -1.46 9.07
C ASN A 98 1.59 -0.57 8.12
N LEU A 99 1.76 -1.00 6.88
CA LEU A 99 2.47 -0.22 5.87
C LEU A 99 1.50 0.70 5.11
N LEU A 100 1.93 1.95 4.87
CA LEU A 100 1.08 3.03 4.35
C LEU A 100 -0.20 3.21 5.17
N GLY A 101 -0.07 3.11 6.50
CA GLY A 101 -1.20 3.01 7.42
C GLY A 101 -1.95 4.32 7.67
N SER A 102 -1.53 5.41 7.02
CA SER A 102 -2.16 6.73 7.13
C SER A 102 -2.41 7.10 8.60
N HIS A 103 -3.60 7.60 8.95
CA HIS A 103 -3.95 8.01 10.31
C HIS A 103 -4.07 6.85 11.34
N ALA A 104 -3.53 5.66 11.04
CA ALA A 104 -3.43 4.48 11.92
C ALA A 104 -4.77 3.89 12.40
N GLY A 105 -5.88 4.18 11.72
CA GLY A 105 -7.21 3.84 12.24
C GLY A 105 -7.46 2.34 12.48
N LYS A 106 -6.86 1.44 11.68
CA LYS A 106 -6.94 -0.01 11.92
C LYS A 106 -5.87 -0.48 12.90
N ALA A 107 -4.66 0.05 12.78
CA ALA A 107 -3.56 -0.19 13.72
C ALA A 107 -3.93 0.12 15.18
N LEU A 108 -4.61 1.24 15.44
CA LEU A 108 -5.09 1.60 16.78
C LEU A 108 -6.12 0.62 17.33
N ALA A 109 -7.00 0.10 16.47
CA ALA A 109 -7.95 -0.95 16.87
C ALA A 109 -7.23 -2.25 17.23
N LEU A 110 -6.19 -2.64 16.49
CA LEU A 110 -5.35 -3.80 16.83
C LEU A 110 -4.58 -3.60 18.14
N SER A 111 -4.11 -2.38 18.41
CA SER A 111 -3.45 -2.06 19.69
C SER A 111 -4.40 -2.25 20.87
N LEU A 112 -5.68 -1.84 20.76
CA LEU A 112 -6.71 -2.15 21.76
C LEU A 112 -7.01 -3.64 21.90
N LEU A 113 -6.83 -4.43 20.82
CA LEU A 113 -6.99 -5.88 20.81
C LEU A 113 -5.73 -6.62 21.30
N GLY A 114 -4.74 -5.90 21.84
CA GLY A 114 -3.56 -6.48 22.48
C GLY A 114 -2.33 -6.64 21.58
N ALA A 115 -2.36 -6.14 20.34
CA ALA A 115 -1.20 -6.19 19.45
C ALA A 115 -0.15 -5.12 19.76
N ASN A 116 1.12 -5.44 19.54
CA ASN A 116 2.22 -4.48 19.53
C ASN A 116 2.37 -3.87 18.13
N VAL A 117 1.78 -2.70 17.92
CA VAL A 117 1.60 -2.16 16.56
C VAL A 117 2.63 -1.10 16.19
N THR A 118 3.22 -1.27 15.00
CA THR A 118 4.00 -0.26 14.29
C THR A 118 3.26 0.21 13.04
N VAL A 119 3.31 1.51 12.75
CA VAL A 119 2.76 2.10 11.52
C VAL A 119 3.88 2.77 10.75
N VAL A 120 3.88 2.62 9.43
CA VAL A 120 4.78 3.34 8.52
C VAL A 120 3.94 4.12 7.53
N ASP A 121 4.19 5.42 7.44
CA ASP A 121 3.53 6.30 6.47
C ASP A 121 4.41 7.52 6.20
N ILE A 122 4.30 8.12 5.02
CA ILE A 122 5.15 9.24 4.61
C ILE A 122 4.74 10.59 5.23
N SER A 123 3.53 10.70 5.78
CA SER A 123 2.98 11.96 6.29
C SER A 123 3.17 12.13 7.79
N ALA A 124 3.83 13.22 8.17
CA ALA A 124 3.94 13.71 9.55
C ALA A 124 2.58 14.20 10.08
N GLU A 125 1.71 14.73 9.22
CA GLU A 125 0.35 15.10 9.62
C GLU A 125 -0.50 13.88 10.00
N ASN A 126 -0.40 12.79 9.22
CA ASN A 126 -1.01 11.51 9.57
C ASN A 126 -0.50 11.01 10.92
N ALA A 127 0.82 11.09 11.15
CA ALA A 127 1.46 10.71 12.40
C ALA A 127 0.95 11.54 13.59
N ALA A 128 0.81 12.86 13.42
CA ALA A 128 0.30 13.75 14.45
C ALA A 128 -1.15 13.41 14.85
N TYR A 129 -2.02 13.12 13.88
CA TYR A 129 -3.41 12.72 14.16
C TYR A 129 -3.45 11.35 14.86
N ALA A 130 -2.69 10.39 14.34
CA ALA A 130 -2.59 9.04 14.90
C ALA A 130 -2.08 9.04 16.34
N GLY A 131 -1.03 9.81 16.63
CA GLY A 131 -0.42 9.93 17.95
C GLY A 131 -1.39 10.48 19.00
N LYS A 132 -2.10 11.58 18.69
CA LYS A 132 -3.14 12.13 19.59
C LYS A 132 -4.31 11.16 19.80
N THR A 133 -4.68 10.42 18.75
CA THR A 133 -5.74 9.41 18.86
C THR A 133 -5.29 8.24 19.75
N ALA A 134 -4.02 7.83 19.66
CA ALA A 134 -3.42 6.81 20.52
C ALA A 134 -3.41 7.26 21.99
N GLU A 135 -3.01 8.51 22.24
CA GLU A 135 -3.02 9.12 23.58
C GLU A 135 -4.43 9.11 24.18
N ALA A 136 -5.44 9.57 23.42
CA ALA A 136 -6.83 9.56 23.86
C ALA A 136 -7.40 8.14 24.09
N LEU A 137 -6.88 7.13 23.38
CA LEU A 137 -7.21 5.72 23.60
C LEU A 137 -6.51 5.11 24.82
N GLY A 138 -5.39 5.69 25.26
CA GLY A 138 -4.52 5.13 26.29
C GLY A 138 -3.75 3.90 25.81
N VAL A 139 -3.36 3.85 24.53
CA VAL A 139 -2.63 2.72 23.93
C VAL A 139 -1.27 3.14 23.40
N SER A 140 -0.34 2.18 23.30
CA SER A 140 0.94 2.41 22.66
C SER A 140 0.80 2.34 21.13
N LEU A 141 1.51 3.23 20.43
CA LEU A 141 1.63 3.24 18.99
C LEU A 141 3.06 3.64 18.62
N ASN A 142 3.77 2.77 17.91
CA ASN A 142 5.02 3.15 17.25
C ASN A 142 4.70 3.65 15.84
N TYR A 143 4.97 4.92 15.55
CA TYR A 143 4.70 5.52 14.23
C TYR A 143 6.00 6.01 13.60
N ILE A 144 6.31 5.49 12.41
CA ILE A 144 7.52 5.81 11.66
C ILE A 144 7.11 6.67 10.45
N VAL A 145 7.51 7.94 10.46
CA VAL A 145 7.32 8.85 9.32
C VAL A 145 8.40 8.57 8.28
N SER A 146 8.07 7.80 7.25
CA SER A 146 9.02 7.45 6.18
C SER A 146 8.29 7.02 4.91
N ASP A 147 8.94 7.21 3.76
CA ASP A 147 8.63 6.42 2.57
C ASP A 147 8.90 4.95 2.90
N VAL A 148 7.91 4.09 2.67
CA VAL A 148 8.00 2.67 3.01
C VAL A 148 9.20 1.99 2.35
N LEU A 149 9.58 2.39 1.13
CA LEU A 149 10.73 1.82 0.42
C LEU A 149 12.08 2.33 0.96
N LYS A 150 12.05 3.34 1.83
CA LYS A 150 13.21 3.90 2.55
C LYS A 150 13.18 3.52 4.04
N LEU A 151 12.41 2.50 4.43
CA LEU A 151 12.37 2.05 5.82
C LEU A 151 13.78 1.68 6.29
N PRO A 152 14.19 2.06 7.52
CA PRO A 152 15.54 1.78 7.99
C PRO A 152 15.83 0.28 8.03
N ILE A 153 17.02 -0.12 7.57
CA ILE A 153 17.48 -1.53 7.59
C ILE A 153 17.40 -2.18 8.98
N ALA A 154 17.43 -1.37 10.05
CA ALA A 154 17.25 -1.84 11.42
C ALA A 154 15.89 -2.53 11.66
N GLU A 155 14.85 -2.17 10.89
CA GLU A 155 13.52 -2.78 10.92
C GLU A 155 13.47 -4.12 10.16
N HIS A 156 14.39 -4.37 9.22
CA HIS A 156 14.38 -5.50 8.29
C HIS A 156 14.95 -6.79 8.93
N LYS A 157 14.49 -7.11 10.14
CA LYS A 157 15.04 -8.20 10.97
C LYS A 157 14.06 -9.33 11.21
N GLY A 158 13.05 -9.50 10.35
CA GLY A 158 12.03 -10.54 10.49
C GLY A 158 11.37 -10.51 11.86
N ARG A 159 10.86 -9.34 12.27
CA ARG A 159 10.37 -9.06 13.63
C ARG A 159 8.85 -9.03 13.76
N TYR A 160 8.12 -9.05 12.64
CA TYR A 160 6.67 -8.94 12.62
C TYR A 160 6.01 -10.31 12.40
N ASP A 161 5.04 -10.64 13.25
CA ASP A 161 4.15 -11.80 13.08
C ASP A 161 3.16 -11.56 11.95
N LYS A 162 2.71 -10.31 11.80
CA LYS A 162 1.83 -9.87 10.72
C LYS A 162 2.30 -8.55 10.10
N VAL A 163 2.33 -8.50 8.77
CA VAL A 163 2.47 -7.27 7.99
C VAL A 163 1.14 -7.05 7.30
N PHE A 164 0.53 -5.87 7.40
CA PHE A 164 -0.69 -5.59 6.68
C PHE A 164 -0.74 -4.23 6.01
N MET A 165 -1.62 -4.16 5.02
CA MET A 165 -1.72 -3.12 4.02
C MET A 165 -3.17 -3.01 3.55
N GLU A 166 -3.68 -1.80 3.32
CA GLU A 166 -5.10 -1.66 3.04
C GLU A 166 -5.54 -0.41 2.28
N LEU A 167 -6.49 -0.62 1.37
CA LEU A 167 -7.36 0.36 0.72
C LEU A 167 -6.67 1.52 -0.01
N GLY A 168 -6.32 1.29 -1.27
CA GLY A 168 -5.98 2.32 -2.23
C GLY A 168 -4.52 2.73 -2.17
N ILE A 169 -3.60 1.77 -2.11
CA ILE A 169 -2.17 2.06 -1.89
C ILE A 169 -1.26 1.49 -2.97
N LEU A 170 -1.60 0.36 -3.60
CA LEU A 170 -0.69 -0.27 -4.56
C LEU A 170 -0.44 0.57 -5.83
N HIS A 171 -1.37 1.46 -6.16
CA HIS A 171 -1.26 2.28 -7.37
C HIS A 171 -0.20 3.39 -7.28
N TYR A 172 0.30 3.69 -6.08
CA TYR A 172 1.44 4.60 -5.89
C TYR A 172 2.79 3.95 -6.23
N PHE A 173 2.81 2.63 -6.48
CA PHE A 173 4.01 1.90 -6.84
C PHE A 173 4.11 1.71 -8.34
N ILE A 174 5.21 2.19 -8.93
CA ILE A 174 5.61 1.94 -10.33
C ILE A 174 6.06 0.49 -10.50
N ASP A 175 6.73 -0.03 -9.47
CA ASP A 175 7.26 -1.39 -9.37
C ASP A 175 6.96 -1.97 -7.98
N LEU A 176 6.29 -3.13 -7.92
CA LEU A 176 5.92 -3.78 -6.66
C LEU A 176 7.01 -4.69 -6.10
N GLU A 177 8.02 -5.05 -6.90
CA GLU A 177 9.08 -5.99 -6.47
C GLU A 177 9.83 -5.49 -5.23
N PRO A 178 10.28 -4.21 -5.14
CA PRO A 178 10.93 -3.70 -3.93
C PRO A 178 10.04 -3.74 -2.68
N LEU A 179 8.73 -3.54 -2.85
CA LEU A 179 7.76 -3.61 -1.76
C LEU A 179 7.59 -5.06 -1.29
N ALA A 180 7.49 -6.02 -2.22
CA ALA A 180 7.34 -7.43 -1.89
C ALA A 180 8.58 -7.98 -1.16
N ASP A 181 9.78 -7.61 -1.61
CA ASP A 181 11.04 -7.96 -0.95
C ASP A 181 11.13 -7.39 0.46
N LEU A 182 10.71 -6.13 0.65
CA LEU A 182 10.63 -5.50 1.96
C LEU A 182 9.68 -6.27 2.89
N ILE A 183 8.47 -6.60 2.41
CA ILE A 183 7.48 -7.34 3.20
C ILE A 183 8.03 -8.71 3.64
N GLU A 184 8.71 -9.42 2.74
CA GLU A 184 9.39 -10.67 3.07
C GLU A 184 10.39 -10.45 4.22
N GLN A 185 11.23 -9.42 4.14
CA GLN A 185 12.27 -9.13 5.14
C GLN A 185 11.70 -8.70 6.50
N LEU A 186 10.52 -8.05 6.51
CA LEU A 186 9.83 -7.63 7.74
C LEU A 186 9.25 -8.82 8.51
N LEU A 187 8.78 -9.84 7.78
CA LEU A 187 8.12 -11.01 8.37
C LEU A 187 9.08 -11.95 9.08
N LYS A 188 8.66 -12.43 10.25
CA LYS A 188 9.22 -13.64 10.88
C LYS A 188 9.02 -14.84 9.94
N PRO A 189 9.85 -15.90 10.03
CA PRO A 189 9.50 -17.20 9.46
C PRO A 189 8.15 -17.67 10.02
N GLY A 190 7.21 -18.03 9.14
CA GLY A 190 5.81 -18.34 9.50
C GLY A 190 4.90 -17.12 9.69
N GLY A 191 5.43 -15.90 9.58
CA GLY A 191 4.65 -14.66 9.64
C GLY A 191 3.75 -14.50 8.42
N THR A 192 2.69 -13.72 8.57
CA THR A 192 1.65 -13.53 7.54
C THR A 192 1.64 -12.10 6.98
N PHE A 193 1.63 -11.98 5.66
CA PHE A 193 1.28 -10.75 4.97
C PHE A 193 -0.20 -10.75 4.59
N ILE A 194 -0.92 -9.68 4.91
CA ILE A 194 -2.34 -9.49 4.60
C ILE A 194 -2.51 -8.17 3.85
N ILE A 195 -3.11 -8.20 2.67
CA ILE A 195 -3.50 -6.98 1.97
C ILE A 195 -4.96 -7.01 1.55
N GLN A 196 -5.71 -5.97 1.89
CA GLN A 196 -7.06 -5.75 1.37
C GLN A 196 -7.08 -4.52 0.47
N GLU A 197 -7.44 -4.68 -0.80
CA GLU A 197 -7.31 -3.62 -1.80
C GLU A 197 -8.52 -3.59 -2.73
N PHE A 198 -8.75 -2.45 -3.38
CA PHE A 198 -9.78 -2.32 -4.42
C PHE A 198 -9.50 -3.29 -5.57
N HIS A 199 -10.54 -3.97 -6.01
CA HIS A 199 -10.41 -4.96 -7.06
C HIS A 199 -10.02 -4.30 -8.39
N PRO A 200 -8.96 -4.78 -9.09
CA PRO A 200 -8.51 -4.21 -10.35
C PRO A 200 -9.58 -4.13 -11.45
N VAL A 201 -10.55 -5.07 -11.47
CA VAL A 201 -11.71 -4.96 -12.39
C VAL A 201 -12.52 -3.70 -12.09
N SER A 202 -12.79 -3.43 -10.81
CA SER A 202 -13.53 -2.23 -10.40
C SER A 202 -12.77 -0.95 -10.71
N THR A 203 -11.45 -0.92 -10.55
CA THR A 203 -10.66 0.31 -10.75
C THR A 203 -10.32 0.57 -12.22
N LYS A 204 -10.05 -0.49 -13.02
CA LYS A 204 -9.59 -0.36 -14.40
C LYS A 204 -10.69 -0.39 -15.45
N LEU A 205 -11.83 -1.02 -15.16
CA LEU A 205 -12.89 -1.25 -16.15
C LEU A 205 -14.22 -0.59 -15.81
N VAL A 206 -14.53 -0.39 -14.54
CA VAL A 206 -15.87 0.00 -14.10
C VAL A 206 -15.93 1.49 -13.80
N THR A 207 -16.80 2.21 -14.51
CA THR A 207 -17.17 3.60 -14.18
C THR A 207 -18.67 3.71 -14.01
N THR A 208 -19.10 4.38 -12.94
CA THR A 208 -20.52 4.66 -12.72
C THR A 208 -20.95 5.96 -13.42
N ARG A 209 -22.01 5.90 -14.22
CA ARG A 209 -22.70 7.09 -14.76
C ARG A 209 -24.18 7.04 -14.42
N GLY A 210 -24.61 7.90 -13.50
CA GLY A 210 -25.98 7.87 -12.97
C GLY A 210 -26.28 6.52 -12.27
N LYS A 211 -27.28 5.79 -12.77
CA LYS A 211 -27.69 4.46 -12.26
C LYS A 211 -27.07 3.28 -13.01
N ARG A 212 -26.17 3.52 -13.98
CA ARG A 212 -25.58 2.46 -14.82
C ARG A 212 -24.09 2.32 -14.55
N GLN A 213 -23.63 1.08 -14.56
CA GLN A 213 -22.20 0.77 -14.67
C GLN A 213 -21.82 0.66 -16.13
N ILE A 214 -20.74 1.34 -16.47
CA ILE A 214 -20.11 1.24 -17.79
C ILE A 214 -18.84 0.44 -17.59
N VAL A 215 -18.77 -0.70 -18.27
CA VAL A 215 -17.58 -1.54 -18.32
C VAL A 215 -16.84 -1.21 -19.62
N PHE A 216 -15.73 -0.51 -19.51
CA PHE A 216 -14.92 -0.06 -20.65
C PHE A 216 -13.47 0.15 -20.21
N GLY A 217 -12.51 -0.04 -21.11
CA GLY A 217 -11.09 0.14 -20.84
C GLY A 217 -10.28 -1.12 -21.17
N ASN A 218 -9.03 -1.13 -20.72
CA ASN A 218 -8.12 -2.25 -20.93
C ASN A 218 -7.57 -2.74 -19.58
N TYR A 219 -8.05 -3.90 -19.13
CA TYR A 219 -7.60 -4.51 -17.87
C TYR A 219 -6.09 -4.74 -17.85
N PHE A 220 -5.51 -5.06 -19.01
CA PHE A 220 -4.10 -5.37 -19.16
C PHE A 220 -3.24 -4.16 -19.56
N ASP A 221 -3.78 -2.94 -19.47
CA ASP A 221 -2.96 -1.74 -19.64
C ASP A 221 -1.90 -1.67 -18.53
N GLN A 222 -0.64 -1.57 -18.91
CA GLN A 222 0.51 -1.51 -18.01
C GLN A 222 1.20 -0.13 -18.05
N SER A 223 0.58 0.83 -18.72
CA SER A 223 1.11 2.19 -18.81
C SER A 223 1.08 2.88 -17.45
N LEU A 224 1.98 3.85 -17.30
CA LEU A 224 1.94 4.77 -16.18
C LEU A 224 0.96 5.89 -16.52
N HIS A 225 0.00 6.11 -15.64
CA HIS A 225 -0.96 7.19 -15.76
C HIS A 225 -0.51 8.37 -14.93
N THR A 226 -0.61 9.56 -15.49
CA THR A 226 -0.33 10.78 -14.76
C THR A 226 -1.58 11.25 -14.01
N ARG A 227 -1.41 11.63 -12.75
CA ARG A 227 -2.42 12.37 -11.99
C ARG A 227 -1.78 13.61 -11.39
N SER A 228 -2.55 14.70 -11.36
CA SER A 228 -2.24 15.79 -10.45
C SER A 228 -2.23 15.24 -9.02
N VAL A 229 -1.29 15.65 -8.18
CA VAL A 229 -1.23 15.18 -6.79
C VAL A 229 -2.61 15.32 -6.14
N ALA A 230 -2.98 14.35 -5.31
CA ALA A 230 -4.36 14.00 -4.93
C ALA A 230 -5.26 15.14 -4.38
N PHE A 231 -4.74 16.35 -4.18
CA PHE A 231 -5.42 17.45 -3.50
C PHE A 231 -5.46 18.80 -4.23
N THR A 232 -5.06 18.90 -5.51
CA THR A 232 -5.29 20.15 -6.28
C THR A 232 -6.76 20.55 -6.45
N LYS A 233 -7.71 19.65 -6.13
CA LYS A 233 -9.16 19.90 -6.24
C LYS A 233 -9.76 20.64 -5.04
N HIS A 234 -9.01 20.84 -3.96
CA HIS A 234 -9.47 21.56 -2.76
C HIS A 234 -8.75 22.91 -2.54
N LEU A 235 -7.89 23.32 -3.48
CA LEU A 235 -7.24 24.63 -3.45
C LEU A 235 -8.28 25.74 -3.68
N ASP A 236 -8.21 26.78 -2.85
CA ASP A 236 -8.99 28.00 -3.01
C ASP A 236 -8.77 28.60 -4.42
N PRO A 237 -9.83 28.92 -5.18
CA PRO A 237 -9.71 29.51 -6.51
C PRO A 237 -8.88 30.80 -6.56
N SER A 238 -8.71 31.49 -5.42
CA SER A 238 -7.99 32.76 -5.32
C SER A 238 -6.46 32.65 -5.36
N HIS A 239 -5.87 31.45 -5.26
CA HIS A 239 -4.42 31.21 -5.35
C HIS A 239 -3.96 30.61 -6.69
N GLN A 240 -4.74 30.80 -7.76
CA GLN A 240 -4.37 30.36 -9.11
C GLN A 240 -3.36 31.32 -9.76
N SER A 241 -2.13 31.39 -9.23
CA SER A 241 -1.03 32.10 -9.91
C SER A 241 -0.27 31.18 -10.87
N GLU A 242 0.18 31.79 -11.96
CA GLU A 242 0.61 31.28 -13.27
C GLU A 242 1.91 30.45 -13.34
N GLU A 243 2.34 29.79 -12.27
CA GLU A 243 3.52 28.89 -12.29
C GLU A 243 3.15 27.48 -11.81
N ARG A 244 2.35 26.78 -12.60
CA ARG A 244 2.17 25.33 -12.45
C ARG A 244 3.23 24.63 -13.30
N GLU A 245 4.41 24.38 -12.77
CA GLU A 245 4.98 23.06 -13.03
C GLU A 245 3.96 22.07 -12.47
N GLU A 246 3.19 21.43 -13.36
CA GLU A 246 2.19 20.44 -12.98
C GLU A 246 2.88 19.36 -12.15
N ARG A 247 2.75 19.46 -10.81
CA ARG A 247 3.20 18.43 -9.85
C ARG A 247 2.38 17.18 -10.14
N THR A 248 2.88 16.42 -11.07
CA THR A 248 2.25 15.22 -11.60
C THR A 248 2.96 14.05 -10.97
N VAL A 249 2.18 13.09 -10.46
CA VAL A 249 2.70 11.81 -10.00
C VAL A 249 2.28 10.72 -10.97
N TYR A 250 3.11 9.71 -11.11
CA TYR A 250 2.79 8.53 -11.88
C TYR A 250 2.08 7.52 -11.01
N LEU A 251 0.96 7.02 -11.52
CA LEU A 251 0.22 5.92 -10.93
C LEU A 251 0.28 4.73 -11.86
N ARG A 252 0.34 3.54 -11.28
CA ARG A 252 0.22 2.29 -12.02
C ARG A 252 -0.95 1.49 -11.50
N GLU A 253 -1.89 1.17 -12.39
CA GLU A 253 -3.02 0.31 -12.05
C GLU A 253 -2.65 -1.15 -12.30
N TRP A 254 -2.42 -1.88 -11.22
CA TRP A 254 -1.99 -3.28 -11.28
C TRP A 254 -3.15 -4.23 -11.54
N THR A 255 -2.91 -5.31 -12.29
CA THR A 255 -3.85 -6.43 -12.38
C THR A 255 -3.74 -7.33 -11.16
N LEU A 256 -4.80 -8.09 -10.87
CA LEU A 256 -4.79 -9.06 -9.77
C LEU A 256 -3.69 -10.11 -9.95
N GLY A 257 -3.47 -10.56 -11.19
CA GLY A 257 -2.41 -11.51 -11.52
C GLY A 257 -1.01 -10.98 -11.26
N GLU A 258 -0.73 -9.72 -11.61
CA GLU A 258 0.56 -9.08 -11.29
C GLU A 258 0.78 -9.01 -9.77
N ILE A 259 -0.24 -8.58 -9.02
CA ILE A 259 -0.16 -8.44 -7.55
C ILE A 259 0.17 -9.79 -6.91
N VAL A 260 -0.62 -10.83 -7.21
CA VAL A 260 -0.44 -12.18 -6.64
C VAL A 260 0.92 -12.75 -7.04
N THR A 261 1.31 -12.59 -8.30
CA THR A 261 2.58 -13.13 -8.81
C THR A 261 3.79 -12.43 -8.17
N THR A 262 3.74 -11.10 -7.99
CA THR A 262 4.86 -10.36 -7.39
C THR A 262 5.14 -10.81 -5.96
N PHE A 263 4.10 -10.97 -5.12
CA PHE A 263 4.31 -11.47 -3.76
C PHE A 263 4.75 -12.93 -3.72
N ALA A 264 4.27 -13.77 -4.65
CA ALA A 264 4.73 -15.15 -4.77
C ALA A 264 6.21 -15.23 -5.19
N GLN A 265 6.65 -14.38 -6.12
CA GLN A 265 8.03 -14.33 -6.60
C GLN A 265 9.01 -13.81 -5.55
N ALA A 266 8.56 -12.99 -4.61
CA ALA A 266 9.33 -12.60 -3.43
C ALA A 266 9.52 -13.76 -2.43
N GLY A 267 9.00 -14.96 -2.70
CA GLY A 267 9.16 -16.14 -1.84
C GLY A 267 8.06 -16.31 -0.79
N LEU A 268 7.00 -15.50 -0.84
CA LEU A 268 5.83 -15.70 0.02
C LEU A 268 4.89 -16.75 -0.58
N ILE A 269 4.29 -17.59 0.26
CA ILE A 269 3.31 -18.59 -0.16
C ILE A 269 1.92 -17.99 -0.10
N VAL A 270 1.22 -17.93 -1.24
CA VAL A 270 -0.19 -17.54 -1.27
C VAL A 270 -1.03 -18.61 -0.55
N SER A 271 -1.61 -18.24 0.58
CA SER A 271 -2.44 -19.13 1.40
C SER A 271 -3.93 -18.92 1.15
N ARG A 272 -4.34 -17.71 0.79
CA ARG A 272 -5.73 -17.34 0.57
C ARG A 272 -5.85 -16.13 -0.34
N LEU A 273 -6.88 -16.13 -1.19
CA LEU A 273 -7.32 -14.98 -1.97
C LEU A 273 -8.85 -14.97 -1.92
N ASP A 274 -9.42 -13.98 -1.24
CA ASP A 274 -10.87 -13.78 -1.17
C ASP A 274 -11.27 -12.54 -1.96
N GLU A 275 -12.39 -12.59 -2.64
CA GLU A 275 -12.98 -11.44 -3.34
C GLU A 275 -14.31 -11.08 -2.70
N GLN A 276 -14.57 -9.77 -2.59
CA GLN A 276 -15.79 -9.24 -1.97
C GLN A 276 -16.61 -8.46 -3.00
N PRO A 277 -17.95 -8.65 -3.02
CA PRO A 277 -18.83 -7.93 -3.90
C PRO A 277 -18.93 -6.45 -3.53
N ASN A 278 -19.49 -5.66 -4.44
CA ASN A 278 -19.88 -4.29 -4.12
C ASN A 278 -21.06 -4.28 -3.13
N MET A 279 -21.10 -3.30 -2.22
CA MET A 279 -22.17 -3.14 -1.24
C MET A 279 -23.48 -2.61 -1.86
N LYS A 280 -23.41 -2.00 -3.05
CA LYS A 280 -24.59 -1.46 -3.74
C LYS A 280 -25.32 -2.59 -4.46
N ILE A 281 -26.61 -2.76 -4.17
CA ILE A 281 -27.43 -3.83 -4.75
C ILE A 281 -27.44 -3.84 -6.28
N ASN A 282 -27.42 -2.66 -6.91
CA ASN A 282 -27.42 -2.52 -8.37
C ASN A 282 -26.10 -2.99 -9.02
N ASP A 283 -25.04 -3.15 -8.24
CA ASP A 283 -23.70 -3.50 -8.71
C ASP A 283 -23.09 -4.67 -7.92
N ILE A 284 -23.90 -5.40 -7.14
CA ILE A 284 -23.43 -6.43 -6.20
C ILE A 284 -22.66 -7.55 -6.91
N GLY A 285 -22.94 -7.81 -8.19
CA GLY A 285 -22.23 -8.78 -9.01
C GLY A 285 -20.83 -8.35 -9.46
N LEU A 286 -20.40 -7.12 -9.18
CA LEU A 286 -19.05 -6.64 -9.52
C LEU A 286 -18.09 -6.80 -8.33
N PRO A 287 -16.89 -7.36 -8.53
CA PRO A 287 -15.91 -7.50 -7.47
C PRO A 287 -15.39 -6.11 -7.07
N LYS A 288 -15.45 -5.79 -5.78
CA LYS A 288 -15.12 -4.45 -5.26
C LYS A 288 -13.81 -4.42 -4.50
N LEU A 289 -13.57 -5.42 -3.66
CA LEU A 289 -12.34 -5.59 -2.89
C LEU A 289 -11.81 -7.00 -3.12
N PHE A 290 -10.50 -7.18 -2.95
CA PHE A 290 -9.92 -8.49 -2.69
C PHE A 290 -9.09 -8.44 -1.41
N THR A 291 -8.94 -9.58 -0.76
CA THR A 291 -8.00 -9.78 0.34
C THR A 291 -7.06 -10.93 -0.02
N LEU A 292 -5.77 -10.62 -0.09
CA LEU A 292 -4.70 -11.60 -0.33
C LEU A 292 -3.96 -11.87 0.99
N VAL A 293 -3.77 -13.15 1.29
CA VAL A 293 -3.02 -13.61 2.46
C VAL A 293 -1.85 -14.47 2.01
N CYS A 294 -0.65 -14.04 2.33
CA CYS A 294 0.58 -14.77 2.06
C CYS A 294 1.32 -15.12 3.35
N VAL A 295 2.04 -16.23 3.36
CA VAL A 295 2.84 -16.69 4.51
C VAL A 295 4.30 -16.78 4.11
N LYS A 296 5.19 -16.24 4.95
CA LYS A 296 6.63 -16.46 4.79
C LYS A 296 6.97 -17.90 5.21
N PRO A 297 7.57 -18.73 4.35
CA PRO A 297 7.94 -20.10 4.71
C PRO A 297 8.74 -20.14 6.02
N GLY A 298 8.40 -21.09 6.90
CA GLY A 298 9.23 -21.37 8.07
C GLY A 298 10.59 -21.89 7.62
N GLY A 299 11.68 -21.25 8.04
CA GLY A 299 13.02 -21.78 7.80
C GLY A 299 13.10 -23.21 8.32
N THR A 300 13.49 -24.16 7.49
CA THR A 300 13.76 -25.54 7.91
C THR A 300 14.72 -25.47 9.09
N LYS A 301 14.25 -25.82 10.30
CA LYS A 301 15.18 -26.24 11.36
C LYS A 301 15.96 -27.40 10.74
N GLN A 302 17.26 -27.23 10.52
CA GLN A 302 18.13 -28.37 10.30
C GLN A 302 17.96 -29.26 11.52
N ILE A 303 17.18 -30.33 11.38
CA ILE A 303 17.19 -31.42 12.33
C ILE A 303 18.59 -32.01 12.16
N GLN A 304 19.53 -31.59 13.00
CA GLN A 304 20.76 -32.33 13.21
C GLN A 304 20.33 -33.73 13.66
N ARG A 305 20.32 -34.67 12.71
CA ARG A 305 20.33 -36.08 13.04
C ARG A 305 21.64 -36.29 13.78
N LYS A 306 21.57 -36.40 15.11
CA LYS A 306 22.66 -36.98 15.89
C LYS A 306 22.86 -38.39 15.34
N CYS A 307 24.02 -38.63 14.73
CA CYS A 307 24.54 -39.97 14.52
C CYS A 307 24.76 -40.65 15.87
#